data_AF-A0A921NS92-F1
#
_entry.id   AF-A0A921NS92-F1
#
_cell.length_a   1.000
_cell.length_b   1.000
_cell.length_c   1.000
_cell.angle_alpha   90.00
_cell.angle_beta   90.00
_cell.angle_gamma   90.00
#
_symmetry.space_group_name_H-M   'P 1'
#
loop_
_entity.id
_entity.type
_entity.pdbx_description
1 polymer ?
#
loop_
_entity_poly.entity_id
_entity_poly.type
_entity_poly.pdbx_seq_one_letter_code
_entity_poly.pdbx_strand_id
1 'polypeptide(L)'
;MSPAMKRMHRRLIASMALMLVTVLVRARWGGPDASQSTRLLLSLLVILPFAWMCLLYGRFLRECDELERAMELSILAWTGGIVFASLPLIMMALNLGLVAWDGPRVVYVVSWLATATMLVVRTVLRRRYA
;
A
#
# COMPACT_ATOMS: atom_id res chain seq x y z
N MET A 1 -23.46 -0.61 -1.97
CA MET A 1 -22.22 -1.44 -2.00
C MET A 1 -22.58 -2.86 -2.36
N SER A 2 -22.11 -3.33 -3.51
CA SER A 2 -22.36 -4.70 -3.99
C SER A 2 -21.83 -5.77 -3.02
N PRO A 3 -22.40 -6.99 -3.00
CA PRO A 3 -21.88 -8.11 -2.22
C PRO A 3 -20.43 -8.47 -2.59
N ALA A 4 -20.06 -8.31 -3.87
CA ALA A 4 -18.69 -8.49 -4.36
C ALA A 4 -17.74 -7.48 -3.72
N MET A 5 -18.11 -6.20 -3.68
CA MET A 5 -17.35 -5.14 -3.02
C MET A 5 -17.16 -5.42 -1.51
N LYS A 6 -18.20 -5.89 -0.81
CA LYS A 6 -18.10 -6.26 0.62
C LYS A 6 -17.13 -7.43 0.86
N ARG A 7 -17.12 -8.44 -0.03
CA ARG A 7 -16.18 -9.56 0.04
C ARG A 7 -14.75 -9.11 -0.25
N MET A 8 -14.55 -8.31 -1.30
CA MET A 8 -13.24 -7.73 -1.63
C MET A 8 -12.72 -6.93 -0.44
N HIS A 9 -13.52 -6.01 0.09
CA HIS A 9 -13.08 -5.10 1.15
C HIS A 9 -12.60 -5.84 2.40
N ARG A 10 -13.32 -6.90 2.82
CA ARG A 10 -12.87 -7.76 3.93
C ARG A 10 -11.52 -8.43 3.66
N ARG A 11 -11.33 -8.98 2.45
CA ARG A 11 -10.05 -9.61 2.06
C ARG A 11 -8.91 -8.59 1.95
N LEU A 12 -9.22 -7.37 1.51
CA LEU A 12 -8.27 -6.27 1.45
C LEU A 12 -7.82 -5.81 2.83
N ILE A 13 -8.76 -5.60 3.76
CA ILE A 13 -8.44 -5.28 5.16
C ILE A 13 -7.55 -6.37 5.77
N ALA A 14 -7.91 -7.64 5.57
CA ALA A 14 -7.11 -8.77 6.05
C ALA A 14 -5.69 -8.77 5.44
N SER A 15 -5.57 -8.46 4.14
CA SER A 15 -4.27 -8.40 3.45
C SER A 15 -3.42 -7.20 3.90
N MET A 16 -4.04 -6.04 4.16
CA MET A 16 -3.36 -4.88 4.74
C MET A 16 -2.90 -5.15 6.17
N ALA A 17 -3.71 -5.81 6.98
CA ALA A 17 -3.33 -6.24 8.32
C ALA A 17 -2.15 -7.23 8.27
N LEU A 18 -2.20 -8.20 7.36
CA LEU A 18 -1.10 -9.14 7.13
C LEU A 18 0.17 -8.40 6.69
N MET A 19 0.07 -7.44 5.77
CA MET A 19 1.20 -6.60 5.36
C MET A 19 1.81 -5.87 6.55
N LEU A 20 1.00 -5.25 7.40
CA LEU A 20 1.46 -4.57 8.62
C LEU A 20 2.21 -5.54 9.55
N VAL A 21 1.66 -6.75 9.77
CA VAL A 21 2.31 -7.80 10.55
C VAL A 21 3.67 -8.17 9.95
N THR A 22 3.76 -8.39 8.63
CA THR A 22 5.04 -8.73 7.99
C THR A 22 6.09 -7.62 8.09
N VAL A 23 5.67 -6.34 8.03
CA VAL A 23 6.55 -5.19 8.25
C VAL A 23 7.04 -5.14 9.69
N LEU A 24 6.17 -5.38 10.67
CA LEU A 24 6.56 -5.43 12.09
C LEU A 24 7.53 -6.58 12.38
N VAL A 25 7.27 -7.77 11.80
CA VAL A 25 8.19 -8.91 11.89
C VAL A 25 9.53 -8.58 11.26
N ARG A 26 9.55 -7.98 10.06
CA ARG A 26 10.78 -7.52 9.40
C ARG A 26 11.55 -6.50 10.25
N ALA A 27 10.85 -5.57 10.88
CA ALA A 27 11.46 -4.54 11.74
C ALA A 27 12.05 -5.15 13.02
N ARG A 28 11.33 -6.10 13.63
CA ARG A 28 11.76 -6.74 14.89
C ARG A 28 12.91 -7.72 14.72
N TRP A 29 12.99 -8.41 13.59
CA TRP A 29 13.88 -9.56 13.38
C TRP A 29 14.91 -9.39 12.26
N GLY A 30 14.81 -8.35 11.43
CA GLY A 30 15.75 -8.12 10.33
C GLY A 30 16.70 -6.94 10.57
N GLY A 31 17.06 -6.69 11.82
CA GLY A 31 18.04 -5.67 12.21
C GLY A 31 19.44 -5.92 11.63
N PRO A 32 20.41 -5.04 11.96
CA PRO A 32 21.79 -5.15 11.48
C PRO A 32 22.46 -6.49 11.82
N ASP A 33 22.07 -7.08 12.96
CA ASP A 33 22.62 -8.33 13.49
C ASP A 33 22.06 -9.59 12.79
N ALA A 34 21.04 -9.45 11.95
CA ALA A 34 20.46 -10.56 11.22
C ALA A 34 21.33 -10.95 10.02
N SER A 35 21.46 -12.26 9.77
CA SER A 35 22.16 -12.77 8.59
C SER A 35 21.58 -12.19 7.29
N GLN A 36 22.41 -12.07 6.25
CA GLN A 36 21.97 -11.57 4.94
C GLN A 36 20.78 -12.36 4.38
N SER A 37 20.80 -13.68 4.52
CA SER A 37 19.70 -14.57 4.11
C SER A 37 18.42 -14.28 4.88
N THR A 38 18.49 -14.07 6.19
CA THR A 38 17.33 -13.67 7.02
C THR A 38 16.77 -12.33 6.56
N ARG A 39 17.63 -11.33 6.31
CA ARG A 39 17.21 -10.01 5.82
C ARG A 39 16.53 -10.10 4.46
N LEU A 40 17.03 -10.93 3.55
CA LEU A 40 16.43 -11.16 2.24
C LEU A 40 15.05 -11.83 2.38
N LEU A 41 14.97 -12.94 3.13
CA LEU A 41 13.71 -13.67 3.35
C LEU A 41 12.64 -12.80 3.99
N LEU A 42 12.99 -12.04 5.03
CA LEU A 42 12.05 -11.13 5.67
C LEU A 42 11.63 -9.98 4.75
N SER A 43 12.46 -9.59 3.78
CA SER A 43 12.09 -8.55 2.80
C SER A 43 11.14 -9.11 1.75
N LEU A 44 11.38 -10.34 1.27
CA LEU A 44 10.45 -11.07 0.39
C LEU A 44 9.10 -11.34 1.08
N LEU A 45 9.12 -11.60 2.39
CA LEU A 45 7.91 -11.81 3.18
C LEU A 45 6.97 -10.59 3.16
N VAL A 46 7.51 -9.37 3.09
CA VAL A 46 6.70 -8.13 2.99
C VAL A 46 6.06 -7.98 1.60
N ILE A 47 6.68 -8.55 0.56
CA ILE A 47 6.19 -8.47 -0.83
C ILE A 47 5.00 -9.42 -1.05
N LEU A 48 4.96 -10.57 -0.37
CA LEU A 48 3.91 -11.58 -0.55
C LEU A 48 2.48 -11.05 -0.30
N PRO A 49 2.18 -10.36 0.82
CA PRO A 49 0.86 -9.77 1.05
C PRO A 49 0.47 -8.74 -0.03
N PHE A 50 1.44 -7.99 -0.53
CA PHE A 50 1.19 -7.02 -1.60
C PHE A 50 0.83 -7.71 -2.91
N ALA A 51 1.60 -8.73 -3.33
CA ALA A 51 1.29 -9.53 -4.51
C ALA A 51 -0.10 -10.19 -4.41
N TRP A 52 -0.44 -10.70 -3.22
CA TRP A 52 -1.78 -11.24 -2.95
C TRP A 52 -2.88 -10.19 -3.08
N MET A 53 -2.65 -8.97 -2.60
CA MET A 53 -3.57 -7.86 -2.74
C MET A 53 -3.81 -7.49 -4.20
N CYS A 54 -2.76 -7.48 -5.04
CA CYS A 54 -2.88 -7.29 -6.49
C CYS A 54 -3.73 -8.38 -7.14
N LEU A 55 -3.55 -9.64 -6.77
CA LEU A 55 -4.36 -10.76 -7.29
C LEU A 55 -5.84 -10.63 -6.90
N LEU A 56 -6.12 -10.26 -5.64
CA LEU A 56 -7.48 -10.00 -5.17
C LEU A 56 -8.14 -8.85 -5.92
N TYR A 57 -7.41 -7.76 -6.14
CA TYR A 57 -7.88 -6.62 -6.94
C TYR A 57 -8.15 -7.04 -8.39
N GLY A 58 -7.25 -7.80 -9.01
CA GLY A 58 -7.44 -8.30 -10.38
C GLY A 58 -8.67 -9.19 -10.53
N ARG A 59 -8.96 -10.04 -9.53
CA ARG A 59 -10.21 -10.83 -9.50
C ARG A 59 -11.44 -9.94 -9.34
N PHE A 60 -11.40 -8.97 -8.43
CA PHE A 60 -12.51 -8.05 -8.23
C PHE A 60 -12.83 -7.24 -9.49
N LEU A 61 -11.81 -6.71 -10.18
CA LEU A 61 -12.00 -5.93 -11.41
C LEU A 61 -12.66 -6.72 -12.55
N ARG A 62 -12.66 -8.06 -12.48
CA ARG A 62 -13.36 -8.94 -13.41
C ARG A 62 -14.81 -9.21 -13.01
N GLU A 63 -15.12 -9.11 -11.72
CA GLU A 63 -16.43 -9.46 -11.14
C GLU A 63 -17.33 -8.24 -10.89
N CYS A 64 -16.78 -7.02 -10.89
CA CYS A 64 -17.52 -5.81 -10.57
C CYS A 64 -18.12 -5.11 -11.81
N ASP A 65 -19.20 -4.38 -11.58
CA ASP A 65 -19.85 -3.56 -12.61
C ASP A 65 -18.91 -2.47 -13.16
N GLU A 66 -19.20 -1.97 -14.36
CA GLU A 66 -18.39 -0.94 -15.04
C GLU A 66 -18.15 0.32 -14.20
N LEU A 67 -19.18 0.78 -13.50
CA LEU A 67 -19.10 1.94 -12.63
C LEU A 67 -18.20 1.67 -11.41
N GLU A 68 -18.37 0.53 -10.74
CA GLU A 68 -17.53 0.14 -9.59
C GLU A 68 -16.06 -0.03 -10.03
N ARG A 69 -15.83 -0.60 -11.22
CA ARG A 69 -14.51 -0.77 -11.83
C ARG A 69 -13.85 0.58 -12.12
N ALA A 70 -14.55 1.51 -12.77
CA ALA A 70 -14.01 2.82 -13.10
C ALA A 70 -13.65 3.63 -11.85
N MET A 71 -14.47 3.56 -10.81
CA MET A 71 -14.19 4.18 -9.52
C MET A 71 -12.93 3.59 -8.87
N GLU A 72 -12.81 2.27 -8.76
CA GLU A 72 -11.65 1.64 -8.11
C GLU A 72 -10.35 1.84 -8.89
N LEU A 73 -10.39 1.78 -10.23
CA LEU A 73 -9.23 2.11 -11.06
C LEU A 73 -8.81 3.58 -10.88
N SER A 74 -9.77 4.50 -10.76
CA SER A 74 -9.47 5.90 -10.47
C SER A 74 -8.81 6.06 -9.09
N ILE A 75 -9.32 5.37 -8.06
CA ILE A 75 -8.71 5.38 -6.71
C ILE A 75 -7.27 4.87 -6.78
N LEU A 76 -7.04 3.76 -7.47
CA LEU A 76 -5.71 3.16 -7.62
C LEU A 76 -4.76 4.08 -8.39
N ALA A 77 -5.20 4.69 -9.49
CA ALA A 77 -4.39 5.59 -10.30
C ALA A 77 -3.94 6.82 -9.51
N TRP A 78 -4.86 7.47 -8.80
CA TRP A 78 -4.53 8.63 -7.97
C TRP A 78 -3.62 8.27 -6.79
N THR A 79 -3.93 7.17 -6.09
CA THR A 79 -3.13 6.72 -4.94
C THR A 79 -1.72 6.33 -5.38
N GLY A 80 -1.61 5.54 -6.45
CA GLY A 80 -0.34 5.12 -7.02
C GLY A 80 0.46 6.31 -7.55
N GLY A 81 -0.19 7.25 -8.25
CA GLY A 81 0.46 8.46 -8.78
C GLY A 81 1.05 9.34 -7.70
N ILE A 82 0.31 9.59 -6.61
CA ILE A 82 0.80 10.41 -5.49
C ILE A 82 1.96 9.73 -4.77
N VAL A 83 1.84 8.43 -4.49
CA VAL A 83 2.93 7.66 -3.85
C VAL A 83 4.17 7.65 -4.74
N PHE A 84 4.01 7.37 -6.03
CA PHE A 84 5.12 7.33 -6.98
C PHE A 84 5.78 8.69 -7.18
N ALA A 85 5.02 9.78 -7.20
CA ALA A 85 5.57 11.15 -7.29
C ALA A 85 6.27 11.58 -6.00
N SER A 86 5.78 11.13 -4.84
CA SER A 86 6.37 11.48 -3.54
C SER A 86 7.70 10.79 -3.26
N LEU A 87 7.91 9.57 -3.76
CA LEU A 87 9.11 8.78 -3.46
C LEU A 87 10.39 9.49 -3.94
N PRO A 88 10.52 9.94 -5.20
CA PRO A 88 11.68 10.67 -5.68
C PRO A 88 11.92 11.96 -4.90
N LEU A 89 10.86 12.67 -4.50
CA LEU A 89 10.95 13.90 -3.73
C LEU A 89 11.52 13.64 -2.33
N ILE A 90 11.08 12.57 -1.66
CA ILE A 90 11.63 12.14 -0.36
C ILE A 90 13.09 11.71 -0.53
N MET A 91 13.42 10.92 -1.56
CA MET A 91 14.79 10.50 -1.84
C MET A 91 15.71 11.69 -2.11
N MET A 92 15.24 12.69 -2.85
CA MET A 92 15.99 13.93 -3.11
C MET A 92 16.20 14.73 -1.82
N ALA A 93 15.18 14.86 -0.98
CA ALA A 93 15.29 15.57 0.30
C ALA A 93 16.30 14.91 1.26
N LEU A 94 16.35 13.58 1.29
CA LEU A 94 17.37 12.81 2.01
C LEU A 94 18.76 13.05 1.43
N ASN A 95 18.90 12.97 0.10
CA ASN A 95 20.18 13.14 -0.59
C ASN A 95 20.77 14.56 -0.42
N LEU A 96 19.92 15.58 -0.40
CA LEU A 96 20.32 16.97 -0.16
C LEU A 96 20.55 17.29 1.33
N GLY A 97 20.33 16.34 2.24
CA GLY A 97 20.46 16.57 3.67
C GLY A 97 19.43 17.53 4.26
N LEU A 98 18.34 17.83 3.52
CA LEU A 98 17.24 18.67 4.02
C LEU A 98 16.51 18.01 5.19
N VAL A 99 16.56 16.68 5.24
CA VAL A 99 15.86 15.86 6.22
C VAL A 99 16.73 14.67 6.61
N ALA A 100 16.97 14.48 7.91
CA ALA A 100 17.71 13.35 8.46
C ALA A 100 16.74 12.25 8.93
N TRP A 101 16.03 11.62 8.00
CA TRP A 101 15.17 10.48 8.32
C TRP A 101 15.90 9.16 8.09
N ASP A 102 15.74 8.25 9.03
CA ASP A 102 16.16 6.86 8.91
C ASP A 102 15.20 6.06 8.01
N GLY A 103 15.69 4.95 7.44
CA GLY A 103 14.90 4.09 6.55
C GLY A 103 13.51 3.72 7.08
N PRO A 104 13.34 3.32 8.36
CA PRO A 104 12.03 3.06 8.96
C PRO A 104 11.07 4.25 8.90
N ARG A 105 11.54 5.47 9.16
CA ARG A 105 10.71 6.69 9.13
C ARG A 105 10.28 7.03 7.71
N VAL A 106 11.14 6.81 6.70
CA VAL A 106 10.76 6.94 5.28
C VAL A 106 9.63 5.98 4.92
N VAL A 107 9.75 4.71 5.30
CA VAL A 107 8.71 3.69 5.06
C VAL A 107 7.40 4.09 5.73
N TYR A 108 7.45 4.61 6.96
CA TYR A 108 6.29 5.07 7.70
C TYR A 108 5.57 6.23 7.00
N VAL A 109 6.31 7.26 6.57
CA VAL A 109 5.75 8.43 5.87
C VAL A 109 5.11 8.03 4.54
N VAL A 110 5.77 7.20 3.74
CA VAL A 110 5.22 6.71 2.46
C VAL A 110 3.96 5.88 2.68
N SER A 111 3.94 5.02 3.69
CA SER A 111 2.78 4.18 4.01
C SER A 111 1.58 5.00 4.46
N TRP A 112 1.81 6.04 5.26
CA TRP A 112 0.77 6.98 5.66
C TRP A 112 0.24 7.81 4.50
N LEU A 113 1.12 8.30 3.64
CA LEU A 113 0.73 9.04 2.46
C LEU A 113 -0.14 8.20 1.53
N ALA A 114 0.23 6.94 1.30
CA ALA A 114 -0.56 5.98 0.53
C ALA A 114 -1.97 5.79 1.14
N THR A 115 -2.02 5.56 2.45
CA THR A 115 -3.28 5.31 3.17
C THR A 115 -4.19 6.54 3.17
N ALA A 116 -3.64 7.72 3.49
CA ALA A 116 -4.36 8.98 3.51
C ALA A 116 -4.91 9.33 2.12
N THR A 117 -4.10 9.17 1.08
CA THR A 117 -4.53 9.39 -0.31
C THR A 117 -5.67 8.46 -0.69
N MET A 118 -5.54 7.16 -0.38
CA MET A 118 -6.59 6.19 -0.68
C MET A 118 -7.91 6.57 0.01
N LEU A 119 -7.87 7.02 1.26
CA LEU A 119 -9.07 7.45 2.00
C LEU A 119 -9.70 8.72 1.41
N VAL A 120 -8.89 9.74 1.11
CA VAL A 120 -9.35 11.00 0.54
C VAL A 120 -9.95 10.79 -0.86
N VAL A 121 -9.23 10.12 -1.75
CA VAL A 121 -9.71 9.87 -3.12
C VAL A 121 -10.98 9.02 -3.09
N ARG A 122 -11.03 8.00 -2.24
CA ARG A 122 -12.22 7.15 -2.11
C ARG A 122 -13.42 7.91 -1.54
N THR A 123 -13.23 8.80 -0.57
CA THR A 123 -14.33 9.61 -0.02
C THR A 123 -14.85 10.63 -1.03
N VAL A 124 -13.95 11.30 -1.77
CA VAL A 124 -14.32 12.25 -2.83
C VAL A 124 -15.07 11.54 -3.96
N LEU A 125 -14.55 10.43 -4.47
CA LEU A 125 -15.21 9.69 -5.55
C LEU A 125 -16.54 9.10 -5.10
N ARG A 126 -16.66 8.61 -3.86
CA ARG A 126 -17.96 8.18 -3.32
C ARG A 126 -18.97 9.32 -3.24
N ARG A 127 -18.56 10.53 -2.84
CA ARG A 127 -19.46 11.70 -2.82
C ARG A 127 -19.90 12.13 -4.22
N ARG A 128 -19.09 11.88 -5.24
CA ARG A 128 -19.37 12.26 -6.63
C ARG A 128 -20.30 11.28 -7.35
N TYR A 129 -20.30 10.01 -6.95
CA TYR A 129 -21.01 8.91 -7.62
C TYR A 129 -22.06 8.21 -6.73
N ALA A 130 -22.32 8.70 -5.52
CA ALA A 130 -23.44 8.28 -4.65
C ALA A 130 -24.63 9.22 -4.84
#